data_AF-A0A8J7WSV6-F1
#
_entry.id   AF-A0A8J7WSV6-F1
#
_cell.length_a   1.000
_cell.length_b   1.000
_cell.length_c   1.000
_cell.angle_alpha   90.00
_cell.angle_beta   90.00
_cell.angle_gamma   90.00
#
_symmetry.space_group_name_H-M   'P 1'
#
loop_
_entity.id
_entity.type
_entity.pdbx_description
1 polymer ?
#
loop_
_entity_poly.entity_id
_entity_poly.type
_entity_poly.pdbx_seq_one_letter_code
_entity_poly.pdbx_strand_id
1 'polypeptide(L)'
;MRPTCAEGALLRCRVFRLPKLGSTEAEYEDASACPGGDESPYEGRTLAVADGASESMLAGQWAAMLVDAIAALGGRSLADSTVLAEVITRTAGAWPRVVEQYRKGREQAGRPLAWYEEPKLELGAHATVLGLSFHPASAQEPMPSGGGRWSLAALGDSCVFHTRGGKIISADPLDHADDFGVTPHLATTLHPDPELLAQRIVAREGGSWLPGDVFYLATDAAAHWTLTAGGPPFLPKEMEGFFADDGVRFADRQRAQGRLRNDDTTIVRCELVRT
;
A
#
# COMPACT_ATOMS: atom_id res chain seq x y z
N MET A 1 -24.48 13.75 -24.81
CA MET A 1 -25.13 12.68 -24.02
C MET A 1 -24.07 12.20 -23.04
N ARG A 2 -24.17 12.59 -21.76
CA ARG A 2 -23.20 12.16 -20.74
C ARG A 2 -23.40 10.65 -20.50
N PRO A 3 -22.34 9.84 -20.37
CA PRO A 3 -22.51 8.46 -19.97
C PRO A 3 -23.20 8.45 -18.61
N THR A 4 -24.25 7.65 -18.46
CA THR A 4 -24.89 7.37 -17.18
C THR A 4 -23.84 6.76 -16.26
N CYS A 5 -23.25 7.58 -15.39
CA CYS A 5 -22.45 7.15 -14.26
C CYS A 5 -23.24 6.10 -13.48
N ALA A 6 -22.55 5.11 -12.92
CA ALA A 6 -23.13 4.36 -11.80
C ALA A 6 -23.69 5.39 -10.80
N GLU A 7 -24.96 5.26 -10.40
CA GLU A 7 -25.46 6.00 -9.25
C GLU A 7 -24.48 5.78 -8.10
N GLY A 8 -23.94 6.89 -7.58
CA GLY A 8 -22.59 6.97 -7.04
C GLY A 8 -22.31 5.95 -5.93
N ALA A 9 -21.19 5.24 -6.03
CA ALA A 9 -20.66 4.53 -4.87
C ALA A 9 -19.74 5.47 -4.08
N LEU A 10 -19.76 5.36 -2.76
CA LEU A 10 -18.75 5.98 -1.91
C LEU A 10 -17.73 4.92 -1.53
N LEU A 11 -16.49 5.35 -1.34
CA LEU A 11 -15.41 4.52 -0.84
C LEU A 11 -15.15 4.93 0.61
N ARG A 12 -15.41 4.02 1.54
CA ARG A 12 -15.15 4.20 2.97
C ARG A 12 -13.80 3.63 3.34
N CYS A 13 -12.87 4.46 3.80
CA CYS A 13 -11.51 4.02 4.13
C CYS A 13 -11.24 4.08 5.62
N ARG A 14 -10.53 3.07 6.13
CA ARG A 14 -9.97 3.04 7.48
C ARG A 14 -8.54 2.54 7.40
N VAL A 15 -7.66 3.10 8.22
CA VAL A 15 -6.24 2.73 8.25
C VAL A 15 -5.90 2.20 9.64
N PHE A 16 -5.32 1.01 9.69
CA PHE A 16 -4.63 0.49 10.86
C PHE A 16 -3.13 0.63 10.63
N ARG A 17 -2.42 1.14 11.64
CA ARG A 17 -0.96 1.20 11.66
C ARG A 17 -0.45 0.88 13.06
N LEU A 18 0.60 0.06 13.12
CA LEU A 18 1.23 -0.32 14.39
C LEU A 18 2.72 -0.58 14.18
N PRO A 19 3.62 0.18 14.84
CA PRO A 19 5.04 -0.12 14.80
C PRO A 19 5.37 -1.51 15.32
N LYS A 20 6.51 -2.07 14.88
CA LYS A 20 7.05 -3.29 15.48
C LYS A 20 7.34 -3.12 16.97
N LEU A 21 7.27 -4.22 17.72
CA LEU A 21 7.49 -4.20 19.17
C LEU A 21 8.89 -3.67 19.49
N GLY A 22 8.94 -2.67 20.37
CA GLY A 22 10.17 -2.01 20.79
C GLY A 22 10.54 -0.78 19.97
N SER A 23 9.86 -0.53 18.84
CA SER A 23 10.03 0.67 18.04
C SER A 23 9.06 1.78 18.46
N THR A 24 9.50 3.01 18.27
CA THR A 24 8.69 4.21 18.46
C THR A 24 7.95 4.59 17.19
N GLU A 25 6.97 5.49 17.30
CA GLU A 25 6.27 6.06 16.14
C GLU A 25 7.20 6.77 15.14
N ALA A 26 8.33 7.33 15.61
CA ALA A 26 9.30 7.99 14.76
C ALA A 26 10.18 7.01 13.97
N GLU A 27 10.19 5.73 14.37
CA GLU A 27 10.93 4.63 13.72
C GLU A 27 10.01 3.79 12.83
N TYR A 28 8.77 4.24 12.61
CA TYR A 28 7.82 3.60 11.71
C TYR A 28 8.21 3.84 10.25
N GLU A 29 8.37 2.76 9.49
CA GLU A 29 8.92 2.79 8.12
C GLU A 29 7.87 2.49 7.04
N ASP A 30 6.70 1.99 7.42
CA ASP A 30 5.57 1.89 6.49
C ASP A 30 4.89 3.25 6.23
N ALA A 31 4.17 3.33 5.10
CA ALA A 31 3.29 4.43 4.78
C ALA A 31 1.99 3.98 4.09
N SER A 32 0.97 4.83 4.14
CA SER A 32 -0.27 4.63 3.38
C SER A 32 -0.90 5.96 2.97
N ALA A 33 -1.68 5.94 1.88
CA ALA A 33 -2.43 7.09 1.40
C ALA A 33 -3.85 6.69 0.99
N CYS A 34 -4.84 7.44 1.52
CA CYS A 34 -6.27 7.29 1.24
C CYS A 34 -6.89 8.67 1.00
N PRO A 35 -6.68 9.30 -0.17
CA PRO A 35 -7.16 10.65 -0.42
C PRO A 35 -8.69 10.72 -0.32
N GLY A 36 -9.26 11.85 0.11
CA GLY A 36 -10.72 12.06 0.19
C GLY A 36 -11.37 11.73 1.54
N GLY A 37 -10.58 11.43 2.59
CA GLY A 37 -11.09 11.20 3.95
C GLY A 37 -11.80 9.86 4.14
N ASP A 38 -12.53 9.75 5.25
CA ASP A 38 -13.17 8.50 5.68
C ASP A 38 -14.24 8.01 4.70
N GLU A 39 -14.94 8.91 4.01
CA GLU A 39 -16.01 8.60 3.06
C GLU A 39 -16.07 9.65 1.95
N SER A 40 -15.85 9.23 0.71
CA SER A 40 -15.93 10.10 -0.47
C SER A 40 -16.15 9.27 -1.74
N PRO A 41 -16.58 9.87 -2.87
CA PRO A 41 -16.76 9.17 -4.14
C PRO A 41 -15.52 8.35 -4.52
N TYR A 42 -15.71 7.11 -4.99
CA TYR A 42 -14.58 6.27 -5.39
C TYR A 42 -13.87 6.83 -6.65
N GLU A 43 -14.60 7.58 -7.49
CA GLU A 43 -14.04 8.14 -8.72
C GLU A 43 -12.89 9.09 -8.41
N GLY A 44 -11.79 8.94 -9.15
CA GLY A 44 -10.64 9.79 -8.98
C GLY A 44 -9.79 9.49 -7.75
N ARG A 45 -9.99 8.34 -7.08
CA ARG A 45 -9.18 7.92 -5.94
C ARG A 45 -8.23 6.80 -6.33
N THR A 46 -6.97 6.96 -5.92
CA THR A 46 -5.96 5.90 -5.89
C THR A 46 -5.51 5.74 -4.45
N LEU A 47 -5.63 4.52 -3.92
CA LEU A 47 -5.13 4.16 -2.60
C LEU A 47 -3.71 3.60 -2.75
N ALA A 48 -2.89 3.75 -1.72
CA ALA A 48 -1.54 3.20 -1.73
C ALA A 48 -1.08 2.75 -0.35
N VAL A 49 -0.21 1.74 -0.34
CA VAL A 49 0.61 1.34 0.82
C VAL A 49 2.05 1.15 0.35
N ALA A 50 2.98 1.35 1.27
CA ALA A 50 4.40 1.11 1.06
C ALA A 50 5.03 0.64 2.38
N ASP A 51 6.02 -0.24 2.27
CA ASP A 51 6.85 -0.69 3.39
C ASP A 51 8.29 -0.27 3.10
N GLY A 52 8.85 0.56 3.99
CA GLY A 52 10.21 1.05 3.91
C GLY A 52 11.20 0.01 4.42
N ALA A 53 12.18 -0.36 3.58
CA ALA A 53 13.18 -1.36 3.95
C ALA A 53 14.07 -0.87 5.11
N SER A 54 13.96 -1.53 6.27
CA SER A 54 14.64 -1.16 7.53
C SER A 54 16.16 -1.09 7.48
N GLU A 55 16.80 -1.69 6.47
CA GLU A 55 18.26 -1.59 6.30
C GLU A 55 18.70 -0.22 5.76
N SER A 56 17.76 0.52 5.15
CA SER A 56 18.01 1.81 4.51
C SER A 56 17.71 3.01 5.41
N MET A 57 18.49 4.09 5.28
CA MET A 57 18.20 5.32 6.02
C MET A 57 17.01 6.03 5.41
N LEU A 58 16.15 6.61 6.28
CA LEU A 58 14.98 7.40 5.86
C LEU A 58 13.97 6.58 5.04
N ALA A 59 13.87 5.27 5.29
CA ALA A 59 12.96 4.36 4.60
C ALA A 59 11.49 4.82 4.71
N GLY A 60 11.03 5.18 5.92
CA GLY A 60 9.68 5.73 6.12
C GLY A 60 9.42 7.03 5.38
N GLN A 61 10.43 7.91 5.25
CA GLN A 61 10.29 9.14 4.46
C GLN A 61 10.13 8.85 2.97
N TRP A 62 10.83 7.83 2.47
CA TRP A 62 10.70 7.38 1.08
C TRP A 62 9.35 6.71 0.82
N ALA A 63 8.92 5.80 1.70
CA ALA A 63 7.61 5.17 1.65
C ALA A 63 6.48 6.23 1.62
N ALA A 64 6.57 7.26 2.47
CA ALA A 64 5.62 8.37 2.50
C ALA A 64 5.56 9.14 1.16
N MET A 65 6.72 9.49 0.59
CA MET A 65 6.77 10.17 -0.71
C MET A 65 6.14 9.34 -1.83
N LEU A 66 6.34 8.02 -1.79
CA LEU A 66 5.80 7.10 -2.80
C LEU A 66 4.29 7.00 -2.72
N VAL A 67 3.72 6.77 -1.53
CA VAL A 67 2.25 6.65 -1.39
C VAL A 67 1.53 7.95 -1.75
N ASP A 68 2.10 9.10 -1.41
CA ASP A 68 1.57 10.41 -1.80
C ASP A 68 1.58 10.60 -3.32
N ALA A 69 2.69 10.24 -3.98
CA ALA A 69 2.82 10.35 -5.43
C ALA A 69 1.88 9.39 -6.18
N ILE A 70 1.66 8.18 -5.65
CA ILE A 70 0.72 7.20 -6.20
C ILE A 70 -0.72 7.68 -5.99
N ALA A 71 -1.08 8.17 -4.80
CA ALA A 71 -2.41 8.72 -4.53
C ALA A 71 -2.76 9.91 -5.44
N ALA A 72 -1.75 10.73 -5.78
CA ALA A 72 -1.90 11.86 -6.70
C ALA A 72 -2.21 11.45 -8.16
N LEU A 73 -2.16 10.16 -8.51
CA LEU A 73 -2.63 9.67 -9.82
C LEU A 73 -4.14 9.81 -10.02
N GLY A 74 -4.90 10.02 -8.95
CA GLY A 74 -6.28 10.44 -9.03
C GLY A 74 -7.18 9.49 -9.81
N GLY A 75 -7.11 8.18 -9.52
CA GLY A 75 -7.91 7.15 -10.18
C GLY A 75 -7.45 6.78 -11.59
N ARG A 76 -6.27 7.23 -12.05
CA ARG A 76 -5.64 6.70 -13.28
C ARG A 76 -5.50 5.18 -13.15
N SER A 77 -5.76 4.46 -14.26
CA SER A 77 -5.57 3.01 -14.27
C SER A 77 -4.11 2.64 -14.04
N LEU A 78 -3.91 1.65 -13.18
CA LEU A 78 -2.62 1.07 -12.83
C LEU A 78 -2.36 -0.26 -13.55
N ALA A 79 -3.19 -0.63 -14.54
CA ALA A 79 -3.03 -1.88 -15.29
C ALA A 79 -1.79 -1.89 -16.21
N ASP A 80 -1.09 -0.76 -16.34
CA ASP A 80 0.15 -0.63 -17.08
C ASP A 80 1.31 -0.34 -16.11
N SER A 81 2.28 -1.25 -16.08
CA SER A 81 3.48 -1.16 -15.23
C SER A 81 4.28 0.13 -15.41
N THR A 82 4.26 0.71 -16.62
CA THR A 82 5.00 1.95 -16.91
C THR A 82 4.49 3.13 -16.09
N VAL A 83 3.19 3.14 -15.74
CA VAL A 83 2.59 4.19 -14.92
C VAL A 83 3.25 4.27 -13.54
N LEU A 84 3.41 3.13 -12.87
CA LEU A 84 4.04 3.09 -11.56
C LEU A 84 5.56 3.29 -11.67
N ALA A 85 6.21 2.79 -12.71
CA ALA A 85 7.64 3.02 -12.96
C ALA A 85 7.97 4.52 -13.13
N GLU A 86 7.16 5.24 -13.90
CA GLU A 86 7.27 6.70 -14.09
C GLU A 86 7.05 7.47 -12.79
N VAL A 87 6.08 7.05 -11.97
CA VAL A 87 5.84 7.65 -10.65
C VAL A 87 7.05 7.47 -9.75
N ILE A 88 7.54 6.24 -9.58
CA ILE A 88 8.74 5.95 -8.75
C ILE A 88 9.93 6.80 -9.21
N THR A 89 10.21 6.80 -10.53
CA THR A 89 11.35 7.51 -11.11
C THR A 89 11.28 9.01 -10.88
N ARG A 90 10.10 9.61 -11.08
CA ARG A 90 9.87 11.04 -10.85
C ARG A 90 9.96 11.40 -9.37
N THR A 91 9.41 10.58 -8.48
CA THR A 91 9.47 10.78 -7.03
C THR A 91 10.91 10.71 -6.52
N ALA A 92 11.72 9.78 -7.02
CA ALA A 92 13.15 9.68 -6.71
C ALA A 92 13.93 10.94 -7.13
N GLY A 93 13.51 11.63 -8.19
CA GLY A 93 14.10 12.92 -8.60
C GLY A 93 14.03 14.02 -7.52
N ALA A 94 13.11 13.91 -6.56
CA ALA A 94 13.02 14.83 -5.42
C ALA A 94 13.91 14.41 -4.23
N TRP A 95 14.47 13.19 -4.23
CA TRP A 95 15.23 12.64 -3.11
C TRP A 95 16.45 13.46 -2.68
N PRO A 96 17.28 14.03 -3.58
CA PRO A 96 18.43 14.83 -3.17
C PRO A 96 18.06 16.01 -2.25
N ARG A 97 16.87 16.59 -2.44
CA ARG A 97 16.36 17.67 -1.59
C ARG A 97 16.02 17.18 -0.18
N VAL A 98 15.48 15.96 -0.06
CA VAL A 98 15.16 15.34 1.23
C VAL A 98 16.42 15.07 2.03
N VAL A 99 17.45 14.51 1.39
CA VAL A 99 18.76 14.27 2.04
C VAL A 99 19.39 15.59 2.49
N GLU A 100 19.35 16.62 1.66
CA GLU A 100 19.85 17.95 2.01
C GLU A 100 19.10 18.57 3.20
N GLN A 101 17.77 18.42 3.24
CA GLN A 101 16.95 18.88 4.36
C GLN A 101 17.26 18.11 5.64
N TYR A 102 17.47 16.80 5.54
CA TYR A 102 17.87 15.97 6.67
C TYR A 102 19.22 16.42 7.25
N ARG A 103 20.23 16.61 6.39
CA ARG A 103 21.56 17.13 6.79
C ARG A 103 21.44 18.46 7.52
N LYS A 104 20.72 19.43 6.94
CA LYS A 104 20.51 20.75 7.57
C LYS A 104 19.78 20.65 8.90
N GLY A 105 18.75 19.81 9.00
CA GLY A 105 18.02 19.61 10.25
C GLY A 105 18.91 19.06 11.37
N ARG A 106 19.79 18.11 11.02
CA ARG A 106 20.77 17.51 11.95
C ARG A 106 21.79 18.54 12.44
N GLU A 107 22.34 19.35 11.54
CA GLU A 107 23.26 20.44 11.90
C GLU A 107 22.57 21.48 12.81
N GLN A 108 21.37 21.93 12.46
CA GLN A 108 20.60 22.91 13.23
C GLN A 108 20.22 22.41 14.62
N ALA A 109 19.97 21.11 14.77
CA ALA A 109 19.70 20.47 16.05
C ALA A 109 20.96 20.27 16.92
N GLY A 110 22.14 20.70 16.46
CA GLY A 110 23.41 20.47 17.15
C GLY A 110 23.79 18.98 17.21
N ARG A 111 23.22 18.17 16.31
CA ARG A 111 23.43 16.72 16.23
C ARG A 111 23.90 16.38 14.81
N PRO A 112 25.13 16.72 14.42
CA PRO A 112 25.63 16.40 13.09
C PRO A 112 25.52 14.90 12.78
N LEU A 113 25.58 14.55 11.50
CA LEU A 113 25.48 13.15 11.07
C LEU A 113 26.56 12.31 11.76
N ALA A 114 26.14 11.19 12.33
CA ALA A 114 27.06 10.20 12.84
C ALA A 114 27.80 9.54 11.66
N TRP A 115 29.00 9.04 11.92
CA TRP A 115 29.89 8.48 10.90
C TRP A 115 29.26 7.33 10.09
N TYR A 116 28.27 6.62 10.65
CA TYR A 116 27.57 5.52 9.99
C TYR A 116 26.34 5.98 9.17
N GLU A 117 25.88 7.23 9.32
CA GLU A 117 24.70 7.73 8.62
C GLU A 117 25.03 8.15 7.19
N GLU A 118 26.17 8.80 6.99
CA GLU A 118 26.61 9.28 5.68
C GLU A 118 26.66 8.15 4.64
N PRO A 119 27.34 7.00 4.91
CA PRO A 119 27.38 5.91 3.93
C PRO A 119 26.00 5.32 3.64
N LYS A 120 25.10 5.28 4.64
CA LYS A 120 23.73 4.78 4.43
C LYS A 120 22.88 5.74 3.60
N LEU A 121 23.07 7.05 3.73
CA LEU A 121 22.42 8.03 2.87
C LEU A 121 22.91 7.92 1.41
N GLU A 122 24.19 7.61 1.21
CA GLU A 122 24.78 7.36 -0.11
C GLU A 122 24.29 6.06 -0.78
N LEU A 123 23.76 5.11 0.00
CA LEU A 123 23.11 3.90 -0.54
C LEU A 123 21.66 4.16 -0.95
N GLY A 124 21.05 5.24 -0.48
CA GLY A 124 19.66 5.58 -0.76
C GLY A 124 18.66 4.84 0.13
N ALA A 125 17.40 5.22 -0.03
CA ALA A 125 16.27 4.56 0.62
C ALA A 125 15.60 3.57 -0.34
N HIS A 126 15.03 2.52 0.25
CA HIS A 126 14.32 1.48 -0.48
C HIS A 126 12.95 1.21 0.16
N ALA A 127 11.96 0.89 -0.67
CA ALA A 127 10.62 0.54 -0.19
C ALA A 127 9.89 -0.37 -1.18
N THR A 128 8.98 -1.21 -0.68
CA THR A 128 7.94 -1.84 -1.50
C THR A 128 6.81 -0.84 -1.70
N VAL A 129 6.01 -1.02 -2.76
CA VAL A 129 4.84 -0.17 -3.03
C VAL A 129 3.72 -0.98 -3.64
N LEU A 130 2.49 -0.63 -3.28
CA LEU A 130 1.27 -1.08 -3.95
C LEU A 130 0.29 0.09 -4.11
N GLY A 131 -0.23 0.26 -5.32
CA GLY A 131 -1.32 1.18 -5.63
C GLY A 131 -2.58 0.43 -6.08
N LEU A 132 -3.75 0.95 -5.72
CA LEU A 132 -5.06 0.44 -6.13
C LEU A 132 -5.94 1.60 -6.64
N SER A 133 -6.48 1.47 -7.86
CA SER A 133 -7.42 2.43 -8.45
C SER A 133 -8.75 1.76 -8.77
N PHE A 134 -9.84 2.48 -8.53
CA PHE A 134 -11.20 2.05 -8.88
C PHE A 134 -11.72 2.81 -10.11
N HIS A 135 -12.39 2.10 -11.00
CA HIS A 135 -12.91 2.61 -12.27
C HIS A 135 -14.41 2.32 -12.38
N PRO A 136 -15.20 3.19 -13.02
CA PRO A 136 -16.58 2.88 -13.35
C PRO A 136 -16.66 1.69 -14.31
N ALA A 137 -17.80 1.00 -14.33
CA ALA A 137 -18.08 0.02 -15.37
C ALA A 137 -18.06 0.69 -16.77
N SER A 138 -17.56 -0.02 -17.78
CA SER A 138 -17.57 0.50 -19.15
C SER A 138 -19.00 0.55 -19.68
N ALA A 139 -19.27 1.48 -20.61
CA ALA A 139 -20.58 1.55 -21.27
C ALA A 139 -20.88 0.30 -22.12
N GLN A 140 -19.85 -0.45 -22.53
CA GLN A 140 -20.00 -1.70 -23.29
C GLN A 140 -20.25 -2.92 -22.39
N GLU A 141 -19.86 -2.87 -21.13
CA GLU A 141 -20.06 -3.92 -20.13
C GLU A 141 -20.72 -3.35 -18.86
N PRO A 142 -21.98 -2.90 -18.97
CA PRO A 142 -22.69 -2.33 -17.83
C PRO A 142 -22.92 -3.39 -16.75
N MET A 143 -22.62 -3.03 -15.49
CA MET A 143 -22.83 -3.90 -14.34
C MET A 143 -24.24 -3.67 -13.77
N PRO A 144 -25.08 -4.73 -13.62
CA PRO A 144 -26.49 -4.59 -13.24
C PRO A 144 -26.73 -4.04 -11.83
N SER A 145 -25.69 -3.94 -11.00
CA SER A 145 -25.77 -3.61 -9.58
C SER A 145 -24.98 -2.34 -9.17
N GLY A 146 -24.61 -1.48 -10.12
CA GLY A 146 -23.87 -0.24 -9.81
C GLY A 146 -22.42 -0.49 -9.38
N GLY A 147 -21.84 -1.58 -9.89
CA GLY A 147 -20.43 -1.93 -9.68
C GLY A 147 -19.50 -1.28 -10.70
N GLY A 148 -18.21 -1.60 -10.57
CA GLY A 148 -17.17 -1.11 -11.46
C GLY A 148 -16.00 -2.08 -11.59
N ARG A 149 -14.87 -1.57 -12.06
CA ARG A 149 -13.61 -2.31 -12.23
C ARG A 149 -12.56 -1.74 -11.29
N TRP A 150 -11.49 -2.47 -11.08
CA TRP A 150 -10.33 -1.96 -10.35
C TRP A 150 -9.04 -2.37 -11.06
N SER A 151 -7.95 -1.65 -10.80
CA SER A 151 -6.62 -2.05 -11.27
C SER A 151 -5.58 -1.76 -10.20
N LEU A 152 -4.50 -2.53 -10.22
CA LEU A 152 -3.39 -2.38 -9.28
C LEU A 152 -2.05 -2.37 -10.01
N ALA A 153 -1.06 -1.79 -9.35
CA ALA A 153 0.35 -1.99 -9.65
C ALA A 153 1.12 -2.14 -8.34
N ALA A 154 2.01 -3.12 -8.28
CA ALA A 154 2.83 -3.41 -7.12
C ALA A 154 4.30 -3.66 -7.51
N LEU A 155 5.21 -3.20 -6.66
CA LEU A 155 6.63 -3.53 -6.68
C LEU A 155 7.00 -4.00 -5.27
N GLY A 156 7.26 -5.30 -5.13
CA GLY A 156 7.52 -5.96 -3.86
C GLY A 156 6.37 -6.88 -3.44
N ASP A 157 6.15 -7.00 -2.14
CA ASP A 157 5.29 -8.01 -1.50
C ASP A 157 4.17 -7.42 -0.61
N SER A 158 3.97 -6.10 -0.65
CA SER A 158 2.70 -5.50 -0.24
C SER A 158 1.57 -6.06 -1.11
N CYS A 159 0.46 -6.45 -0.49
CA CYS A 159 -0.65 -7.14 -1.18
C CYS A 159 -1.98 -6.41 -1.04
N VAL A 160 -2.88 -6.66 -2.00
CA VAL A 160 -4.29 -6.32 -1.93
C VAL A 160 -5.15 -7.58 -1.89
N PHE A 161 -6.18 -7.55 -1.06
CA PHE A 161 -7.17 -8.63 -0.94
C PHE A 161 -8.55 -8.08 -1.26
N HIS A 162 -9.15 -8.53 -2.36
CA HIS A 162 -10.54 -8.23 -2.70
C HIS A 162 -11.45 -9.25 -2.01
N THR A 163 -12.43 -8.79 -1.24
CA THR A 163 -13.38 -9.65 -0.54
C THR A 163 -14.83 -9.31 -0.85
N ARG A 164 -15.68 -10.34 -0.89
CA ARG A 164 -17.13 -10.22 -1.07
C ARG A 164 -17.84 -11.28 -0.24
N GLY A 165 -18.88 -10.86 0.49
CA GLY A 165 -19.66 -11.78 1.32
C GLY A 165 -18.81 -12.58 2.32
N GLY A 166 -17.75 -11.96 2.86
CA GLY A 166 -16.85 -12.61 3.80
C GLY A 166 -15.95 -13.70 3.19
N LYS A 167 -15.63 -13.62 1.91
CA LYS A 167 -14.65 -14.49 1.24
C LYS A 167 -13.67 -13.67 0.41
N ILE A 168 -12.41 -14.10 0.32
CA ILE A 168 -11.48 -13.57 -0.69
C ILE A 168 -11.97 -13.98 -2.08
N ILE A 169 -12.05 -12.99 -2.97
CA ILE A 169 -12.21 -13.17 -4.42
C ILE A 169 -10.84 -13.24 -5.09
N SER A 170 -9.93 -12.35 -4.71
CA SER A 170 -8.56 -12.31 -5.23
C SER A 170 -7.57 -11.78 -4.21
N ALA A 171 -6.32 -12.21 -4.35
CA ALA A 171 -5.15 -11.73 -3.64
C ALA A 171 -4.07 -11.44 -4.68
N ASP A 172 -3.42 -10.28 -4.58
CA ASP A 172 -2.42 -9.83 -5.56
C ASP A 172 -1.38 -8.94 -4.86
N PRO A 173 -0.10 -8.91 -5.28
CA PRO A 173 0.47 -9.74 -6.34
C PRO A 173 0.79 -11.17 -5.88
N LEU A 174 0.86 -11.42 -4.57
CA LEU A 174 1.08 -12.74 -3.98
C LEU A 174 -0.26 -13.31 -3.48
N ASP A 175 -0.52 -14.58 -3.78
CA ASP A 175 -1.74 -15.28 -3.38
C ASP A 175 -1.46 -16.50 -2.48
N HIS A 176 -0.19 -16.85 -2.24
CA HIS A 176 0.22 -17.86 -1.26
C HIS A 176 1.25 -17.30 -0.29
N ALA A 177 1.17 -17.73 0.99
CA ALA A 177 2.13 -17.29 2.02
C ALA A 177 3.57 -17.75 1.72
N ASP A 178 3.75 -18.86 1.01
CA ASP A 178 5.06 -19.40 0.63
C ASP A 178 5.76 -18.58 -0.46
N ASP A 179 5.05 -17.66 -1.13
CA ASP A 179 5.63 -16.78 -2.15
C ASP A 179 6.38 -15.58 -1.55
N PHE A 180 6.25 -15.35 -0.24
CA PHE A 180 7.01 -14.31 0.46
C PHE A 180 8.48 -14.73 0.58
N GLY A 181 9.34 -14.00 -0.13
CA GLY A 181 10.78 -14.18 -0.10
C GLY A 181 11.47 -13.37 1.01
N VAL A 182 12.81 -13.35 0.95
CA VAL A 182 13.66 -12.53 1.83
C VAL A 182 13.99 -11.18 1.18
N THR A 183 13.93 -11.09 -0.16
CA THR A 183 14.35 -9.91 -0.91
C THR A 183 13.32 -9.58 -1.99
N PRO A 184 12.22 -8.88 -1.65
CA PRO A 184 11.29 -8.37 -2.64
C PRO A 184 11.99 -7.38 -3.58
N HIS A 185 11.38 -7.12 -4.73
CA HIS A 185 11.82 -6.00 -5.57
C HIS A 185 11.45 -4.68 -4.89
N LEU A 186 12.39 -3.73 -4.86
CA LEU A 186 12.25 -2.47 -4.13
C LEU A 186 12.34 -1.27 -5.07
N ALA A 187 11.51 -0.26 -4.81
CA ALA A 187 11.67 1.08 -5.34
C ALA A 187 12.88 1.73 -4.67
N THR A 188 13.84 2.19 -5.47
CA THR A 188 15.08 2.84 -4.98
C THR A 188 15.05 4.33 -5.26
N THR A 189 15.61 5.11 -4.34
CA THR A 189 15.82 6.55 -4.56
C THR A 189 16.99 6.86 -5.48
N LEU A 190 17.95 5.95 -5.62
CA LEU A 190 19.17 6.16 -6.41
C LEU A 190 19.09 5.44 -7.74
N HIS A 191 19.31 6.22 -8.80
CA HIS A 191 19.37 5.75 -10.19
C HIS A 191 18.23 4.76 -10.55
N PRO A 192 16.95 5.09 -10.29
CA PRO A 192 15.85 4.23 -10.73
C PRO A 192 15.87 4.13 -12.26
N ASP A 193 15.94 2.90 -12.76
CA ASP A 193 15.80 2.59 -14.18
C ASP A 193 14.31 2.29 -14.46
N PRO A 194 13.59 3.17 -15.19
CA PRO A 194 12.16 2.99 -15.44
C PRO A 194 11.85 1.73 -16.26
N GLU A 195 12.74 1.29 -17.15
CA GLU A 195 12.53 0.08 -17.95
C GLU A 195 12.66 -1.17 -17.07
N LEU A 196 13.68 -1.21 -16.20
CA LEU A 196 13.87 -2.30 -15.25
C LEU A 196 12.75 -2.33 -14.19
N LEU A 197 12.28 -1.15 -13.74
CA LEU A 197 11.14 -1.05 -12.85
C LEU A 197 9.88 -1.61 -13.51
N ALA A 198 9.57 -1.20 -14.75
CA ALA A 198 8.40 -1.70 -15.48
C ALA A 198 8.43 -3.24 -15.65
N GLN A 199 9.61 -3.84 -15.83
CA GLN A 199 9.77 -5.30 -15.90
C GLN A 199 9.51 -6.01 -14.57
N ARG A 200 9.73 -5.33 -13.43
CA ARG A 200 9.59 -5.90 -12.07
C ARG A 200 8.24 -5.59 -11.43
N ILE A 201 7.53 -4.59 -11.94
CA ILE A 201 6.22 -4.19 -11.45
C ILE A 201 5.19 -5.21 -11.93
N VAL A 202 4.41 -5.74 -10.99
CA VAL A 202 3.20 -6.50 -11.30
C VAL A 202 2.07 -5.50 -11.44
N ALA A 203 1.64 -5.26 -12.67
CA ALA A 203 0.48 -4.44 -12.99
C ALA A 203 -0.65 -5.29 -13.56
N ARG A 204 -1.87 -5.10 -13.05
CA ARG A 204 -3.04 -5.90 -13.45
C ARG A 204 -4.28 -5.05 -13.55
N GLU A 205 -5.08 -5.32 -14.58
CA GLU A 205 -6.50 -5.03 -14.50
C GLU A 205 -7.14 -6.12 -13.64
N GLY A 206 -7.80 -5.70 -12.56
CA GLY A 206 -8.47 -6.60 -11.65
C GLY A 206 -9.85 -7.02 -12.14
N GLY A 207 -10.62 -7.58 -11.22
CA GLY A 207 -12.00 -8.00 -11.46
C GLY A 207 -13.02 -6.86 -11.41
N SER A 208 -14.28 -7.26 -11.33
CA SER A 208 -15.37 -6.34 -11.01
C SER A 208 -15.59 -6.24 -9.51
N TRP A 209 -15.78 -5.02 -9.02
CA TRP A 209 -16.28 -4.78 -7.67
C TRP A 209 -17.78 -4.48 -7.71
N LEU A 210 -18.46 -4.83 -6.61
CA LEU A 210 -19.85 -4.50 -6.35
C LEU A 210 -19.93 -3.69 -5.04
N PRO A 211 -20.97 -2.87 -4.85
CA PRO A 211 -21.22 -2.31 -3.54
C PRO A 211 -21.36 -3.40 -2.47
N GLY A 212 -20.75 -3.19 -1.31
CA GLY A 212 -20.57 -4.14 -0.22
C GLY A 212 -19.24 -4.90 -0.28
N ASP A 213 -18.47 -4.77 -1.36
CA ASP A 213 -17.13 -5.35 -1.43
C ASP A 213 -16.15 -4.56 -0.57
N VAL A 214 -15.19 -5.28 0.02
CA VAL A 214 -14.11 -4.71 0.84
C VAL A 214 -12.77 -5.11 0.24
N PHE A 215 -11.88 -4.13 0.11
CA PHE A 215 -10.49 -4.31 -0.27
C PHE A 215 -9.60 -4.01 0.93
N TYR A 216 -8.59 -4.86 1.14
CA TYR A 216 -7.54 -4.63 2.12
C TYR A 216 -6.22 -4.46 1.38
N LEU A 217 -5.56 -3.30 1.48
CA LEU A 217 -4.15 -3.18 1.11
C LEU A 217 -3.33 -3.37 2.37
N ALA A 218 -2.29 -4.20 2.32
CA ALA A 218 -1.50 -4.58 3.48
C ALA A 218 -0.01 -4.62 3.13
N THR A 219 0.82 -4.12 4.05
CA THR A 219 2.27 -4.33 4.00
C THR A 219 2.63 -5.76 4.39
N ASP A 220 3.89 -6.15 4.17
CA ASP A 220 4.36 -7.54 4.15
C ASP A 220 3.90 -8.37 5.36
N ALA A 221 4.01 -7.84 6.59
CA ALA A 221 3.69 -8.54 7.82
C ALA A 221 2.20 -8.85 7.90
N ALA A 222 1.35 -7.88 7.56
CA ALA A 222 -0.10 -8.05 7.51
C ALA A 222 -0.53 -8.92 6.32
N ALA A 223 0.10 -8.76 5.16
CA ALA A 223 -0.20 -9.54 3.96
C ALA A 223 0.14 -11.03 4.17
N HIS A 224 1.33 -11.32 4.67
CA HIS A 224 1.76 -12.67 5.03
C HIS A 224 0.86 -13.26 6.12
N TRP A 225 0.53 -12.49 7.17
CA TRP A 225 -0.42 -12.93 8.20
C TRP A 225 -1.77 -13.29 7.59
N THR A 226 -2.29 -12.46 6.67
CA THR A 226 -3.58 -12.66 5.99
C THR A 226 -3.60 -13.99 5.24
N LEU A 227 -2.53 -14.29 4.51
CA LEU A 227 -2.41 -15.53 3.72
C LEU A 227 -2.10 -16.77 4.58
N THR A 228 -1.45 -16.60 5.73
CA THR A 228 -1.10 -17.71 6.65
C THR A 228 -2.24 -18.05 7.62
N ALA A 229 -2.76 -17.05 8.33
CA ALA A 229 -3.92 -17.20 9.21
C ALA A 229 -5.16 -17.60 8.39
N GLY A 230 -5.18 -17.18 7.12
CA GLY A 230 -6.22 -17.46 6.14
C GLY A 230 -6.24 -18.82 5.47
N GLY A 231 -5.54 -19.82 5.99
CA GLY A 231 -5.67 -21.19 5.47
C GLY A 231 -7.14 -21.52 5.14
N PRO A 232 -7.46 -22.04 3.95
CA PRO A 232 -8.83 -22.12 3.47
C PRO A 232 -9.78 -22.79 4.48
N PRO A 233 -10.96 -22.18 4.73
CA PRO A 233 -11.39 -20.88 4.22
C PRO A 233 -10.91 -19.72 5.11
N PHE A 234 -10.08 -18.82 4.56
CA PHE A 234 -9.83 -17.49 5.12
C PHE A 234 -11.16 -16.81 5.46
N LEU A 235 -11.25 -16.26 6.67
CA LEU A 235 -12.37 -15.45 7.10
C LEU A 235 -11.91 -13.99 7.19
N PRO A 236 -12.32 -13.09 6.27
CA PRO A 236 -12.11 -11.64 6.36
C PRO A 236 -12.52 -11.04 7.71
N LYS A 237 -13.33 -11.75 8.50
CA LYS A 237 -13.69 -11.40 9.87
C LYS A 237 -12.48 -11.24 10.79
N GLU A 238 -11.39 -11.97 10.56
CA GLU A 238 -10.19 -11.79 11.39
C GLU A 238 -9.46 -10.48 11.07
N MET A 239 -9.49 -10.02 9.81
CA MET A 239 -8.95 -8.71 9.42
C MET A 239 -9.69 -7.56 10.13
N GLU A 240 -11.00 -7.71 10.35
CA GLU A 240 -11.79 -6.73 11.13
C GLU A 240 -11.30 -6.61 12.58
N GLY A 241 -10.58 -7.61 13.11
CA GLY A 241 -9.95 -7.56 14.43
C GLY A 241 -8.93 -6.41 14.57
N PHE A 242 -8.20 -6.06 13.49
CA PHE A 242 -7.30 -4.90 13.49
C PHE A 242 -8.05 -3.57 13.60
N PHE A 243 -9.31 -3.54 13.16
CA PHE A 243 -10.14 -2.34 13.12
C PHE A 243 -11.17 -2.29 14.27
N ALA A 244 -11.11 -3.22 15.22
CA ALA A 244 -11.89 -3.16 16.44
C ALA A 244 -11.33 -2.11 17.41
N ASP A 245 -12.10 -1.74 18.44
CA ASP A 245 -11.68 -0.78 19.47
C ASP A 245 -10.36 -1.20 20.17
N ASP A 246 -10.08 -2.50 20.23
CA ASP A 246 -8.85 -3.09 20.80
C ASP A 246 -7.87 -3.61 19.73
N GLY A 247 -7.90 -3.07 18.51
CA GLY A 247 -7.11 -3.57 17.37
C GLY A 247 -5.60 -3.72 17.63
N VAL A 248 -5.01 -2.83 18.43
CA VAL A 248 -3.60 -2.97 18.87
C VAL A 248 -3.41 -4.24 19.71
N ARG A 249 -4.30 -4.50 20.66
CA ARG A 249 -4.26 -5.73 21.48
C ARG A 249 -4.53 -6.98 20.62
N PHE A 250 -5.33 -6.86 19.58
CA PHE A 250 -5.49 -7.94 18.61
C PHE A 250 -4.17 -8.24 17.91
N ALA A 251 -3.50 -7.23 17.33
CA ALA A 251 -2.21 -7.38 16.66
C ALA A 251 -1.12 -7.94 17.59
N ASP A 252 -1.02 -7.42 18.82
CA ASP A 252 -0.06 -7.92 19.81
C ASP A 252 -0.31 -9.39 20.18
N ARG A 253 -1.57 -9.82 20.26
CA ARG A 253 -1.90 -11.24 20.46
C ARG A 253 -1.45 -12.09 19.26
N GLN A 254 -1.63 -11.61 18.03
CA GLN A 254 -1.16 -12.33 16.84
C GLN A 254 0.38 -12.44 16.83
N ARG A 255 1.10 -11.38 17.23
CA ARG A 255 2.55 -11.39 17.39
C ARG A 255 3.00 -12.38 18.48
N ALA A 256 2.36 -12.33 19.65
CA ALA A 256 2.67 -13.23 20.77
C ALA A 256 2.41 -14.72 20.44
N GLN A 257 1.48 -15.00 19.52
CA GLN A 257 1.20 -16.35 19.03
C GLN A 257 2.11 -16.77 17.87
N GLY A 258 3.04 -15.92 17.43
CA GLY A 258 3.92 -16.18 16.29
C GLY A 258 3.22 -16.19 14.94
N ARG A 259 1.99 -15.66 14.84
CA ARG A 259 1.20 -15.61 13.60
C ARG A 259 1.51 -14.36 12.79
N LEU A 260 1.60 -13.22 13.46
CA LEU A 260 1.99 -11.94 12.85
C LEU A 260 3.47 -11.72 13.13
N ARG A 261 4.25 -11.41 12.07
CA ARG A 261 5.68 -11.10 12.23
C ARG A 261 5.84 -9.84 13.08
N ASN A 262 6.94 -9.76 13.83
CA ASN A 262 7.27 -8.55 14.57
C ASN A 262 7.90 -7.51 13.63
N ASP A 263 7.08 -6.98 12.74
CA ASP A 263 7.43 -5.88 11.84
C ASP A 263 6.38 -4.78 11.89
N ASP A 264 6.69 -3.64 11.27
CA ASP A 264 5.70 -2.60 11.05
C ASP A 264 4.48 -3.18 10.32
N THR A 265 3.29 -2.71 10.68
CA THR A 265 2.05 -3.32 10.22
C THR A 265 1.09 -2.23 9.78
N THR A 266 0.88 -2.13 8.47
CA THR A 266 -0.08 -1.23 7.84
C THR A 266 -1.18 -1.99 7.13
N ILE A 267 -2.43 -1.61 7.40
CA ILE A 267 -3.59 -2.13 6.67
C ILE A 267 -4.52 -0.97 6.31
N VAL A 268 -4.78 -0.79 5.02
CA VAL A 268 -5.86 0.06 4.52
C VAL A 268 -7.06 -0.83 4.22
N ARG A 269 -8.14 -0.68 4.98
CA ARG A 269 -9.44 -1.26 4.67
C ARG A 269 -10.26 -0.25 3.90
N CYS A 270 -10.77 -0.62 2.73
CA CYS A 270 -11.71 0.21 2.00
C CYS A 270 -12.94 -0.56 1.52
N GLU A 271 -14.12 0.03 1.71
CA GLU A 271 -15.40 -0.58 1.41
C GLU A 271 -16.17 0.28 0.40
N LEU A 272 -16.68 -0.35 -0.65
CA LEU A 272 -17.49 0.33 -1.67
C LEU A 272 -18.94 0.29 -1.20
N VAL A 273 -19.53 1.42 -0.85
CA VAL A 273 -20.92 1.49 -0.37
C VAL A 273 -21.80 2.18 -1.41
N ARG A 274 -23.07 1.78 -1.52
CA ARG A 274 -24.04 2.57 -2.30
C ARG A 274 -24.32 3.88 -1.58
N THR A 275 -24.50 4.95 -2.35
CA THR A 275 -25.16 6.18 -1.88
C THR A 275 -26.64 5.93 -1.59
#